data_AF-A0A151F3Q4-F1
#
_entry.id   AF-A0A151F3Q4-F1
#
_cell.length_a   1.000
_cell.length_b   1.000
_cell.length_c   1.000
_cell.angle_alpha   90.00
_cell.angle_beta   90.00
_cell.angle_gamma   90.00
#
_symmetry.space_group_name_H-M   'P 1'
#
loop_
_entity.id
_entity.type
_entity.pdbx_description
1 polymer ?
#
loop_
_entity_poly.entity_id
_entity_poly.type
_entity_poly.pdbx_seq_one_letter_code
_entity_poly.pdbx_strand_id
1 'polypeptide(L)'
;MEIGPIDMLMSLVFSREVDPWNIDIVEMTDKYLEQIRRAEELDLRLSGKTYLVATILLRMQSESFFTEESEESEGEELEELGFEPSPILPPLRRKKGRITLPELLNALLIVLEERERRKKKEKKRPERQIIKVDVYRIDVKKYVDELYLHIKMLSGGEIITFSQLLIDKSPLFIARTFLYLLFLEMSRRVDIWQEREFGEIYIKVIT
;
A
#
# COMPACT_ATOMS: atom_id res chain seq x y z
N MET A 1 8.54 14.31 4.04
CA MET A 1 7.26 15.04 3.84
C MET A 1 6.23 13.94 3.63
N GLU A 2 5.27 13.74 4.53
CA GLU A 2 4.25 12.69 4.33
C GLU A 2 3.52 12.97 3.02
N ILE A 3 3.49 11.99 2.11
CA ILE A 3 2.78 12.13 0.84
C ILE A 3 1.30 11.96 1.14
N GLY A 4 0.52 13.03 0.95
CA GLY A 4 -0.92 13.00 1.15
C GLY A 4 -1.62 12.14 0.10
N PRO A 5 -2.76 11.53 0.43
CA PRO A 5 -3.54 10.74 -0.52
C PRO A 5 -3.99 11.56 -1.74
N ILE A 6 -4.35 12.84 -1.52
CA ILE A 6 -4.77 13.76 -2.58
C ILE A 6 -3.58 14.13 -3.46
N ASP A 7 -2.41 14.37 -2.87
CA ASP A 7 -1.20 14.70 -3.64
C ASP A 7 -0.83 13.57 -4.61
N MET A 8 -1.00 12.31 -4.18
CA MET A 8 -0.79 11.13 -5.02
C MET A 8 -1.86 10.97 -6.12
N LEU A 9 -3.11 11.37 -5.89
CA LEU A 9 -4.13 11.39 -6.96
C LEU A 9 -3.85 12.51 -7.97
N MET A 10 -3.47 13.70 -7.47
CA MET A 10 -3.18 14.85 -8.31
C MET A 10 -1.94 14.61 -9.16
N SER A 11 -0.90 13.93 -8.63
CA SER A 11 0.30 13.62 -9.41
C SER A 11 0.00 12.74 -10.63
N LEU A 12 -0.93 11.79 -10.52
CA LEU A 12 -1.39 10.93 -11.62
C LEU A 12 -2.15 11.70 -12.71
N VAL A 13 -2.91 12.72 -12.32
CA VAL A 13 -3.63 13.59 -13.27
C VAL A 13 -2.65 14.56 -13.94
N PHE A 14 -1.77 15.18 -13.16
CA PHE A 14 -0.79 16.15 -13.66
C PHE A 14 0.31 15.53 -14.53
N SER A 15 0.63 14.25 -14.34
CA SER A 15 1.52 13.51 -15.24
C SER A 15 0.88 13.21 -16.62
N ARG A 16 -0.36 13.66 -16.86
CA ARG A 16 -1.18 13.38 -18.06
C ARG A 16 -1.44 11.89 -18.29
N GLU A 17 -1.27 11.08 -17.26
CA GLU A 17 -1.58 9.65 -17.32
C GLU A 17 -3.08 9.40 -17.29
N VAL A 18 -3.88 10.32 -16.74
CA VAL A 18 -5.34 10.19 -16.60
C VAL A 18 -6.02 11.50 -17.01
N ASP A 19 -7.10 11.41 -17.80
CA ASP A 19 -7.94 12.55 -18.16
C ASP A 19 -8.82 12.97 -16.96
N PRO A 20 -8.69 14.21 -16.44
CA PRO A 20 -9.49 14.67 -15.29
C PRO A 20 -10.99 14.75 -15.56
N TRP A 21 -11.42 14.83 -16.82
CA TRP A 21 -12.83 14.88 -17.18
C TRP A 21 -13.44 13.51 -17.46
N ASN A 22 -12.59 12.49 -17.57
CA ASN A 22 -12.98 11.15 -17.96
C ASN A 22 -12.03 10.11 -17.33
N ILE A 23 -12.19 9.90 -16.03
CA ILE A 23 -11.39 8.94 -15.28
C ILE A 23 -12.00 7.55 -15.41
N ASP A 24 -11.19 6.60 -15.88
CA ASP A 24 -11.45 5.17 -15.75
C ASP A 24 -11.03 4.71 -14.34
N ILE A 25 -11.99 4.29 -13.52
CA ILE A 25 -11.74 3.88 -12.14
C ILE A 25 -10.77 2.69 -12.04
N VAL A 26 -10.78 1.79 -13.03
CA VAL A 26 -9.88 0.62 -13.07
C VAL A 26 -8.45 1.11 -13.24
N GLU A 27 -8.21 1.91 -14.29
CA GLU A 27 -6.89 2.46 -14.60
C GLU A 27 -6.37 3.35 -13.47
N MET A 28 -7.24 4.17 -12.88
CA MET A 28 -6.89 5.04 -11.76
C MET A 28 -6.48 4.23 -10.52
N THR A 29 -7.18 3.14 -10.23
CA THR A 29 -6.89 2.26 -9.09
C THR A 29 -5.53 1.59 -9.25
N ASP A 30 -5.25 1.03 -10.44
CA ASP A 30 -3.99 0.37 -10.72
C ASP A 30 -2.80 1.33 -10.59
N LYS A 31 -2.91 2.53 -11.17
CA LYS A 31 -1.88 3.57 -11.09
C LYS A 31 -1.66 4.06 -9.67
N TYR A 32 -2.74 4.22 -8.88
CA TYR A 32 -2.62 4.61 -7.48
C TYR A 32 -1.89 3.55 -6.64
N LEU A 33 -2.19 2.27 -6.86
CA LEU A 33 -1.51 1.16 -6.19
C LEU A 33 -0.05 1.03 -6.61
N GLU A 34 0.28 1.33 -7.86
CA GLU A 34 1.67 1.37 -8.33
C GLU A 34 2.46 2.51 -7.66
N GLN A 35 1.87 3.69 -7.54
CA GLN A 35 2.49 4.81 -6.82
C GLN A 35 2.71 4.50 -5.33
N ILE A 36 1.77 3.80 -4.68
CA ILE A 36 1.95 3.29 -3.31
C ILE A 36 3.18 2.37 -3.23
N ARG A 37 3.28 1.38 -4.13
CA ARG A 37 4.40 0.42 -4.13
C ARG A 37 5.75 1.09 -4.35
N ARG A 38 5.83 2.01 -5.32
CA ARG A 38 7.05 2.82 -5.55
C ARG A 38 7.42 3.66 -4.33
N ALA A 39 6.41 4.21 -3.64
CA ALA A 39 6.64 4.96 -2.41
C ALA A 39 7.16 4.05 -1.28
N GLU A 40 6.65 2.83 -1.11
CA GLU A 40 7.14 1.87 -0.12
C GLU A 40 8.61 1.45 -0.34
N GLU A 41 9.02 1.28 -1.60
CA GLU A 41 10.42 0.98 -1.95
C GLU A 41 11.38 2.14 -1.57
N LEU A 42 10.87 3.37 -1.54
CA LEU A 42 11.67 4.58 -1.31
C LEU A 42 11.56 5.13 0.13
N ASP A 43 10.43 4.99 0.83
CA ASP A 43 10.23 5.35 2.24
C ASP A 43 8.86 4.81 2.74
N LEU A 44 8.83 4.04 3.83
CA LEU A 44 7.61 3.42 4.40
C LEU A 44 6.63 4.40 5.06
N ARG A 45 6.82 5.72 4.89
CA ARG A 45 6.05 6.78 5.54
C ARG A 45 4.76 7.12 4.80
N LEU A 46 4.00 6.11 4.44
CA LEU A 46 2.66 6.30 3.91
C LEU A 46 1.66 6.49 5.04
N SER A 47 0.82 7.50 4.90
CA SER A 47 -0.27 7.72 5.86
C SER A 47 -1.29 6.58 5.76
N GLY A 48 -1.85 6.15 6.88
CA GLY A 48 -3.00 5.23 6.86
C GLY A 48 -4.21 5.77 6.07
N LYS A 49 -4.26 7.09 5.82
CA LYS A 49 -5.25 7.70 4.92
C LYS A 49 -5.03 7.32 3.44
N THR A 50 -3.79 7.11 3.02
CA THR A 50 -3.43 6.66 1.65
C THR A 50 -3.94 5.26 1.38
N TYR A 51 -3.70 4.32 2.31
CA TYR A 51 -4.27 2.97 2.24
C TYR A 51 -5.79 2.94 2.26
N LEU A 52 -6.40 3.85 3.03
CA LEU A 52 -7.84 3.99 3.05
C LEU A 52 -8.39 4.43 1.69
N VAL A 53 -7.75 5.40 1.03
CA VAL A 53 -8.12 5.81 -0.34
C VAL A 53 -7.94 4.65 -1.33
N ALA A 54 -6.85 3.89 -1.26
CA ALA A 54 -6.65 2.71 -2.10
C ALA A 54 -7.79 1.68 -1.93
N THR A 55 -8.22 1.45 -0.69
CA THR A 55 -9.34 0.53 -0.39
C THR A 55 -10.66 1.05 -0.97
N ILE A 56 -10.90 2.37 -0.94
CA ILE A 56 -12.11 2.96 -1.52
C ILE A 56 -12.08 2.85 -3.04
N LEU A 57 -10.95 3.11 -3.68
CA LEU A 57 -10.78 2.95 -5.12
C LEU A 57 -11.01 1.50 -5.56
N LEU A 58 -10.42 0.52 -4.86
CA LEU A 58 -10.67 -0.91 -5.10
C LEU A 58 -12.14 -1.29 -4.93
N ARG A 59 -12.83 -0.71 -3.93
CA ARG A 59 -14.26 -0.93 -3.76
C ARG A 59 -15.06 -0.36 -4.93
N MET A 60 -14.77 0.88 -5.35
CA MET A 60 -15.44 1.51 -6.49
C MET A 60 -15.18 0.73 -7.79
N GLN A 61 -13.97 0.21 -7.97
CA GLN A 61 -13.61 -0.68 -9.07
C GLN A 61 -14.47 -1.95 -9.04
N SER A 62 -14.58 -2.60 -7.88
CA SER A 62 -15.42 -3.79 -7.72
C SER A 62 -16.89 -3.51 -7.99
N GLU A 63 -17.44 -2.39 -7.49
CA GLU A 63 -18.84 -1.99 -7.71
C GLU A 63 -19.10 -1.70 -9.20
N SER A 64 -18.13 -1.11 -9.91
CA SER A 64 -18.22 -0.89 -11.36
C SER A 64 -18.37 -2.19 -12.16
N PHE A 65 -17.82 -3.32 -11.68
CA PHE A 65 -18.01 -4.61 -12.35
C PHE A 65 -19.43 -5.16 -12.16
N PHE A 66 -20.04 -4.98 -10.99
CA PHE A 66 -21.38 -5.51 -10.70
C PHE A 66 -22.51 -4.71 -11.34
N THR A 67 -22.36 -3.39 -11.49
CA THR A 67 -23.38 -2.56 -12.18
C THR A 67 -23.52 -2.92 -13.66
N GLU A 68 -22.43 -3.38 -14.30
CA GLU A 68 -22.45 -3.87 -15.69
C GLU A 68 -23.24 -5.18 -15.85
N GLU A 69 -23.29 -6.05 -14.83
CA GLU A 69 -24.04 -7.31 -14.88
C GLU A 69 -25.56 -7.09 -14.72
N SER A 70 -25.98 -6.06 -13.98
CA SER A 70 -27.42 -5.75 -13.80
C SER A 70 -28.08 -5.17 -15.05
N GLU A 71 -27.36 -4.37 -15.86
CA GLU A 71 -27.89 -3.84 -17.12
C GLU A 71 -28.00 -4.93 -18.21
N GLU A 72 -27.18 -6.00 -18.13
CA GLU A 72 -27.27 -7.17 -19.01
C GLU A 72 -28.47 -8.08 -18.66
N SER A 73 -29.01 -7.99 -17.44
CA SER A 73 -30.09 -8.87 -16.93
C SER A 73 -31.52 -8.38 -17.20
N GLU A 74 -31.75 -7.12 -17.57
CA GLU A 74 -33.10 -6.57 -17.78
C GLU A 74 -33.65 -6.81 -19.21
N GLY A 75 -32.92 -7.54 -20.07
CA GLY A 75 -33.27 -7.72 -21.49
C GLY A 75 -33.86 -9.08 -21.91
N GLU A 76 -34.00 -10.05 -21.00
CA GLU A 76 -34.47 -11.41 -21.34
C GLU A 76 -35.89 -11.69 -20.83
N GLU A 77 -36.88 -10.95 -21.33
CA GLU A 77 -38.24 -11.52 -21.43
C GLU A 77 -38.29 -12.42 -22.67
N LEU A 78 -38.29 -13.73 -22.43
CA LEU A 78 -38.41 -14.78 -23.43
C LEU A 78 -39.78 -14.72 -24.12
N GLU A 79 -39.86 -14.04 -25.27
CA GLU A 79 -40.97 -14.17 -26.21
C GLU A 79 -40.71 -15.32 -27.20
N GLU A 80 -41.57 -16.35 -27.15
CA GLU A 80 -41.49 -17.55 -27.99
C GLU A 80 -41.74 -17.26 -29.49
N LEU A 81 -40.86 -17.85 -30.31
CA LEU A 81 -41.07 -18.36 -31.68
C LEU A 81 -41.24 -17.37 -32.85
N GLY A 82 -40.09 -17.03 -33.46
CA GLY A 82 -39.99 -16.56 -34.85
C GLY A 82 -38.52 -16.36 -35.25
N PHE A 83 -37.87 -17.40 -35.77
CA PHE A 83 -36.43 -17.37 -36.10
C PHE A 83 -36.19 -16.60 -37.41
N GLU A 84 -36.04 -15.27 -37.33
CA GLU A 84 -35.26 -14.51 -38.31
C GLU A 84 -33.85 -14.32 -37.74
N PRO A 85 -32.77 -14.67 -38.47
CA PRO A 85 -31.43 -14.47 -37.96
C PRO A 85 -31.14 -12.97 -37.90
N SER A 86 -31.17 -12.40 -36.70
CA SER A 86 -30.76 -11.02 -36.46
C SER A 86 -29.34 -10.76 -36.97
N PRO A 87 -29.06 -9.59 -37.56
CA PRO A 87 -27.71 -9.24 -37.98
C PRO A 87 -26.78 -9.27 -36.78
N ILE A 88 -25.60 -9.86 -36.95
CA ILE A 88 -24.55 -9.92 -35.92
C ILE A 88 -24.21 -8.47 -35.54
N LEU A 89 -24.72 -8.02 -34.39
CA LEU A 89 -24.37 -6.73 -33.84
C LEU A 89 -22.91 -6.78 -33.38
N PRO A 90 -22.10 -5.74 -33.64
CA PRO A 90 -20.77 -5.66 -33.05
C PRO A 90 -20.87 -5.75 -31.52
N PRO A 91 -19.89 -6.38 -30.84
CA PRO A 91 -19.94 -6.53 -29.39
C PRO A 91 -20.14 -5.16 -28.73
N LEU A 92 -21.16 -5.06 -27.88
CA LEU A 92 -21.44 -3.89 -27.06
C LEU A 92 -20.19 -3.54 -26.26
N ARG A 93 -19.52 -2.44 -26.64
CA ARG A 93 -18.40 -1.92 -25.89
C ARG A 93 -18.97 -1.30 -24.61
N ARG A 94 -18.84 -2.01 -23.50
CA ARG A 94 -19.28 -1.57 -22.17
C ARG A 94 -18.78 -0.15 -21.89
N LYS A 95 -19.69 0.76 -21.55
CA LYS A 95 -19.32 2.12 -21.12
C LYS A 95 -18.83 2.02 -19.68
N LYS A 96 -17.53 1.73 -19.54
CA LYS A 96 -16.77 1.87 -18.28
C LYS A 96 -17.25 3.10 -17.52
N GLY A 97 -17.63 2.97 -16.25
CA GLY A 97 -18.12 4.08 -15.43
C GLY A 97 -17.14 5.25 -15.45
N ARG A 98 -17.45 6.29 -16.24
CA ARG A 98 -16.63 7.49 -16.39
C ARG A 98 -16.97 8.44 -15.26
N ILE A 99 -16.03 8.69 -14.36
CA ILE A 99 -16.18 9.66 -13.28
C ILE A 99 -15.27 10.86 -13.55
N THR A 100 -15.69 12.06 -13.18
CA THR A 100 -14.82 13.23 -13.23
C THR A 100 -13.93 13.32 -11.98
N LEU A 101 -12.78 14.00 -12.08
CA LEU A 101 -11.89 14.21 -10.94
C LEU A 101 -12.58 14.88 -9.74
N PRO A 102 -13.41 15.92 -9.90
CA PRO A 102 -14.11 16.53 -8.78
C PRO A 102 -15.09 15.57 -8.10
N GLU A 103 -15.82 14.76 -8.87
CA GLU A 103 -16.73 13.74 -8.33
C GLU A 103 -15.98 12.67 -7.56
N LEU A 104 -14.86 12.18 -8.11
CA LEU A 104 -14.00 11.20 -7.44
C LEU A 104 -13.45 11.75 -6.12
N LEU A 105 -12.90 12.96 -6.14
CA LEU A 105 -12.37 13.62 -4.94
C LEU A 105 -13.46 13.80 -3.88
N ASN A 106 -14.67 14.22 -4.28
CA ASN A 106 -15.78 14.41 -3.36
C ASN A 106 -16.21 13.08 -2.72
N ALA A 107 -16.36 12.02 -3.53
CA ALA A 107 -16.69 10.68 -3.05
C ALA A 107 -15.67 10.19 -2.01
N LEU A 108 -14.37 10.40 -2.28
CA LEU A 108 -13.30 10.05 -1.34
C LEU A 108 -13.36 10.89 -0.06
N LEU A 109 -13.54 12.20 -0.15
CA LEU A 109 -13.60 13.11 0.99
C LEU A 109 -14.75 12.78 1.95
N ILE A 110 -15.94 12.47 1.41
CA ILE A 110 -17.11 12.08 2.20
C ILE A 110 -16.80 10.84 3.05
N VAL A 111 -16.21 9.81 2.44
CA VAL A 111 -15.87 8.56 3.14
C VAL A 111 -14.78 8.78 4.19
N LEU A 112 -13.77 9.61 3.87
CA LEU A 112 -12.72 9.97 4.82
C LEU A 112 -13.29 10.71 6.04
N GLU A 113 -14.16 11.69 5.82
CA GLU A 113 -14.76 12.48 6.89
C GLU A 113 -15.68 11.63 7.78
N GLU A 114 -16.47 10.73 7.19
CA GLU A 114 -17.33 9.83 7.95
C GLU A 114 -16.51 8.94 8.89
N ARG A 115 -15.38 8.39 8.40
CA ARG A 115 -14.48 7.58 9.25
C ARG A 115 -13.80 8.41 10.33
N GLU A 116 -13.43 9.66 10.08
CA GLU A 116 -12.89 10.53 11.12
C GLU A 116 -13.92 10.83 12.22
N ARG A 117 -15.19 11.04 11.84
CA ARG A 117 -16.29 11.24 12.80
C ARG A 117 -16.53 10.00 13.65
N ARG A 118 -16.48 8.79 13.07
CA ARG A 118 -16.58 7.52 13.82
C ARG A 118 -15.45 7.37 14.84
N LYS A 119 -14.19 7.63 14.44
CA LYS A 119 -13.04 7.63 15.36
C LYS A 119 -13.17 8.63 16.51
N LYS A 120 -13.66 9.85 16.22
CA LYS A 120 -13.91 10.88 17.27
C LYS A 120 -14.99 10.45 18.27
N LYS A 121 -16.00 9.68 17.84
CA LYS A 121 -17.03 9.12 18.73
C LYS A 121 -16.48 8.00 19.61
N GLU A 122 -15.61 7.14 19.08
CA GLU A 122 -14.98 6.05 19.83
C GLU A 122 -13.99 6.55 20.89
N LYS A 123 -13.22 7.61 20.58
CA LYS A 123 -12.28 8.28 21.51
C LYS A 123 -12.91 8.95 22.73
N LYS A 124 -14.24 9.11 22.76
CA LYS A 124 -14.95 9.66 23.93
C LYS A 124 -15.06 8.67 25.10
N ARG A 125 -14.76 7.38 24.87
CA ARG A 125 -14.50 6.42 25.97
C ARG A 125 -13.13 6.76 26.56
N PRO A 126 -12.94 6.80 27.89
CA PRO A 126 -11.66 7.23 28.46
C PRO A 126 -10.54 6.30 28.00
N GLU A 127 -9.77 6.76 27.00
CA GLU A 127 -8.56 6.08 26.55
C GLU A 127 -7.57 6.14 27.72
N ARG A 128 -7.12 4.98 28.21
CA ARG A 128 -5.95 4.90 29.10
C ARG A 128 -4.84 5.69 28.40
N GLN A 129 -4.32 6.72 29.06
CA GLN A 129 -3.20 7.51 28.55
C GLN A 129 -1.99 6.60 28.42
N ILE A 130 -1.83 5.99 27.25
CA ILE A 130 -0.56 5.44 26.82
C ILE A 130 0.29 6.67 26.55
N ILE A 131 1.29 6.90 27.41
CA ILE A 131 2.36 7.85 27.13
C ILE A 131 2.95 7.41 25.79
N LYS A 132 2.57 8.09 24.71
CA LYS A 132 3.23 7.96 23.41
C LYS A 132 4.59 8.60 23.55
N VAL A 133 5.54 7.86 24.10
CA VAL A 133 6.94 8.24 23.98
C VAL A 133 7.24 8.20 22.48
N ASP A 134 7.61 9.34 21.94
CA ASP A 134 7.85 9.60 20.52
C ASP A 134 9.16 8.94 20.04
N VAL A 135 9.43 7.69 20.47
CA VAL A 135 10.68 6.94 20.21
C VAL A 135 10.81 6.55 18.73
N TYR A 136 9.76 6.73 17.93
CA TYR A 136 9.69 6.26 16.54
C TYR A 136 9.79 7.36 15.48
N ARG A 137 10.07 8.62 15.87
CA ARG A 137 10.50 9.68 14.92
C ARG A 137 11.94 9.49 14.43
N ILE A 138 12.32 8.25 14.22
CA ILE A 138 13.64 7.81 13.81
C ILE A 138 13.45 7.33 12.38
N ASP A 139 14.14 7.94 11.41
CA ASP A 139 14.10 7.54 10.00
C ASP A 139 14.70 6.13 9.88
N VAL A 140 13.87 5.10 10.09
CA VAL A 140 14.27 3.68 10.18
C VAL A 140 15.13 3.29 8.99
N LYS A 141 14.79 3.77 7.79
CA LYS A 141 15.54 3.53 6.56
C LYS A 141 17.02 3.93 6.67
N LYS A 142 17.29 5.12 7.22
CA LYS A 142 18.65 5.61 7.40
C LYS A 142 19.48 4.65 8.27
N TYR A 143 18.90 4.19 9.38
CA TYR A 143 19.58 3.27 10.29
C TYR A 143 19.74 1.86 9.70
N VAL A 144 18.77 1.40 8.90
CA VAL A 144 18.86 0.13 8.18
C VAL A 144 19.98 0.19 7.13
N ASP A 145 20.08 1.29 6.37
CA ASP A 145 21.14 1.50 5.38
C ASP A 145 22.52 1.66 6.06
N GLU A 146 22.61 2.38 7.19
CA GLU A 146 23.83 2.46 8.00
C GLU A 146 24.26 1.09 8.53
N LEU A 147 23.32 0.29 9.02
CA LEU A 147 23.59 -1.08 9.46
C LEU A 147 24.10 -1.96 8.32
N TYR A 148 23.51 -1.85 7.13
CA TYR A 148 23.95 -2.59 5.95
C TYR A 148 25.38 -2.21 5.53
N LEU A 149 25.71 -0.91 5.52
CA LEU A 149 27.07 -0.45 5.28
C LEU A 149 28.05 -1.01 6.31
N HIS A 150 27.66 -1.01 7.59
CA HIS A 150 28.48 -1.57 8.66
C HIS A 150 28.70 -3.07 8.49
N ILE A 151 27.63 -3.83 8.18
CA ILE A 151 27.70 -5.26 7.83
C ILE A 151 28.65 -5.49 6.66
N LYS A 152 28.54 -4.69 5.59
CA LYS A 152 29.37 -4.85 4.39
C LYS A 152 30.85 -4.57 4.65
N MET A 153 31.15 -3.57 5.49
CA MET A 153 32.52 -3.25 5.92
C MET A 153 33.11 -4.35 6.81
N LEU A 154 32.32 -4.94 7.72
CA LEU A 154 32.74 -6.02 8.62
C LEU A 154 32.87 -7.37 7.93
N SER A 155 31.92 -7.70 7.06
CA SER A 155 31.80 -9.00 6.42
C SER A 155 32.92 -9.25 5.43
N GLY A 156 33.30 -8.26 4.60
CA GLY A 156 34.27 -8.50 3.53
C GLY A 156 33.88 -9.63 2.56
N GLY A 157 32.64 -10.13 2.60
CA GLY A 157 32.16 -11.32 1.88
C GLY A 157 32.06 -12.60 2.74
N GLU A 158 32.53 -12.58 3.98
CA GLU A 158 32.43 -13.68 4.95
C GLU A 158 31.16 -13.60 5.81
N ILE A 159 30.87 -14.70 6.50
CA ILE A 159 29.74 -14.84 7.42
C ILE A 159 30.09 -14.13 8.73
N ILE A 160 29.22 -13.23 9.16
CA ILE A 160 29.37 -12.53 10.45
C ILE A 160 28.31 -13.01 11.43
N THR A 161 28.56 -12.84 12.73
CA THR A 161 27.61 -13.18 13.78
C THR A 161 26.89 -11.95 14.31
N PHE A 162 25.65 -12.12 14.77
CA PHE A 162 24.88 -11.03 15.34
C PHE A 162 25.55 -10.41 16.57
N SER A 163 26.21 -11.21 17.41
CA SER A 163 26.97 -10.70 18.54
C SER A 163 28.10 -9.75 18.15
N GLN A 164 28.70 -9.90 16.96
CA GLN A 164 29.74 -8.98 16.45
C GLN A 164 29.17 -7.61 16.04
N LEU A 165 27.88 -7.54 15.70
CA LEU A 165 27.20 -6.28 15.36
C LEU A 165 26.77 -5.48 16.59
N LEU A 166 26.69 -6.12 17.75
CA LEU A 166 26.25 -5.50 18.98
C LEU A 166 27.40 -4.75 19.67
N ILE A 167 27.49 -3.45 19.41
CA ILE A 167 28.41 -2.55 20.12
C ILE A 167 27.90 -2.29 21.55
N ASP A 168 26.59 -2.11 21.71
CA ASP A 168 25.91 -1.92 22.99
C ASP A 168 25.04 -3.15 23.31
N LYS A 169 25.12 -3.63 24.55
CA LYS A 169 24.32 -4.76 25.05
C LYS A 169 23.00 -4.32 25.71
N SER A 170 22.64 -3.04 25.59
CA SER A 170 21.34 -2.53 25.99
C SER A 170 20.20 -3.32 25.31
N PRO A 171 19.17 -3.78 26.05
CA PRO A 171 18.05 -4.51 25.46
C PRO A 171 17.36 -3.77 24.31
N LEU A 172 17.29 -2.44 24.39
CA LEU A 172 16.71 -1.61 23.34
C LEU A 172 17.59 -1.61 22.07
N PHE A 173 18.91 -1.58 22.22
CA PHE A 173 19.85 -1.61 21.10
C PHE A 173 19.84 -2.99 20.42
N ILE A 174 19.82 -4.06 21.22
CA ILE A 174 19.73 -5.44 20.72
C ILE A 174 18.44 -5.63 19.90
N ALA A 175 17.29 -5.29 20.49
CA ALA A 175 16.00 -5.43 19.82
C ALA A 175 15.92 -4.60 18.53
N ARG A 176 16.46 -3.36 18.56
CA ARG A 176 16.50 -2.47 17.40
C ARG A 176 17.39 -3.01 16.29
N THR A 177 18.60 -3.48 16.62
CA THR A 177 19.54 -4.04 15.65
C THR A 177 18.98 -5.31 15.02
N PHE A 178 18.34 -6.17 15.83
CA PHE A 178 17.64 -7.35 15.34
C PHE A 178 16.50 -6.97 14.39
N LEU A 179 15.67 -5.98 14.74
CA LEU A 179 14.60 -5.49 13.87
C LEU A 179 15.15 -5.00 12.52
N TYR A 180 16.22 -4.21 12.53
CA TYR A 180 16.83 -3.71 11.29
C TYR A 180 17.41 -4.83 10.43
N LEU A 181 17.95 -5.85 11.06
CA LEU A 181 18.48 -7.02 10.39
C LEU A 181 17.38 -7.86 9.72
N LEU A 182 16.20 -7.99 10.35
CA LEU A 182 15.01 -8.57 9.70
C LEU A 182 14.55 -7.74 8.49
N PHE A 183 14.63 -6.42 8.54
CA PHE A 183 14.33 -5.58 7.37
C PHE A 183 15.32 -5.83 6.20
N LEU A 184 16.59 -6.08 6.51
CA LEU A 184 17.60 -6.42 5.49
C LEU A 184 17.36 -7.81 4.87
N GLU A 185 16.84 -8.75 5.64
CA GLU A 185 16.41 -10.07 5.17
C GLU A 185 15.21 -9.97 4.24
N MET A 186 14.16 -9.26 4.67
CA MET A 186 12.93 -9.08 3.90
C MET A 186 13.20 -8.35 2.57
N SER A 187 14.17 -7.44 2.54
CA SER A 187 14.62 -6.75 1.33
C SER A 187 15.64 -7.55 0.50
N ARG A 188 15.90 -8.82 0.86
CA ARG A 188 16.81 -9.75 0.17
C ARG A 188 18.22 -9.21 -0.02
N ARG A 189 18.68 -8.38 0.92
CA ARG A 189 20.07 -7.85 0.95
C ARG A 189 21.02 -8.72 1.75
N VAL A 190 20.49 -9.48 2.69
CA VAL A 190 21.25 -10.29 3.65
C VAL A 190 20.46 -11.58 3.92
N ASP A 191 21.14 -12.72 3.93
CA ASP A 191 20.57 -13.99 4.39
C ASP A 191 20.92 -14.20 5.86
N ILE A 192 19.95 -14.68 6.64
CA ILE A 192 20.09 -14.89 8.08
C ILE A 192 19.60 -16.29 8.44
N TRP A 193 20.35 -16.98 9.31
CA TRP A 193 19.94 -18.28 9.83
C TRP A 193 20.43 -18.48 11.27
N GLN A 194 19.81 -19.45 11.95
CA GLN A 194 20.11 -19.81 13.33
C GLN A 194 20.09 -21.34 13.45
N GLU A 195 21.08 -21.91 14.15
CA GLU A 195 21.17 -23.38 14.31
C GLU A 195 20.30 -23.93 15.45
N ARG A 196 20.10 -23.13 16.50
CA ARG A 196 19.31 -23.49 17.69
C ARG A 196 18.46 -22.31 18.11
N GLU A 197 17.27 -22.56 18.63
CA GLU A 197 16.41 -21.53 19.20
C GLU A 197 17.18 -20.71 20.26
N PHE A 198 17.08 -19.39 20.17
CA PHE A 198 17.79 -18.44 21.04
C PHE A 198 19.33 -18.56 21.03
N GLY A 199 19.91 -19.27 20.04
CA GLY A 199 21.34 -19.34 19.80
C GLY A 199 21.90 -18.17 18.98
N GLU A 200 23.14 -18.30 18.52
CA GLU A 200 23.79 -17.28 17.70
C GLU A 200 23.12 -17.16 16.32
N ILE A 201 22.94 -15.93 15.87
CA ILE A 201 22.38 -15.64 14.55
C ILE A 201 23.54 -15.36 13.59
N TYR A 202 23.55 -16.08 12.47
CA TYR A 202 24.54 -15.94 11.41
C TYR A 202 23.98 -15.12 10.26
N ILE A 203 24.84 -14.32 9.66
CA ILE A 203 24.46 -13.26 8.75
C ILE A 203 25.41 -13.29 7.56
N LYS A 204 24.87 -13.38 6.35
CA LYS A 204 25.64 -13.38 5.10
C LYS A 204 25.09 -12.34 4.15
N VAL A 205 25.96 -11.47 3.63
CA VAL A 205 25.55 -10.50 2.61
C VAL A 205 25.27 -11.22 1.30
N ILE A 206 24.10 -10.98 0.73
CA ILE A 206 23.75 -11.47 -0.61
C ILE A 206 24.44 -10.53 -1.60
N THR A 207 25.30 -11.10 -2.46
CA THR A 207 25.98 -10.37 -3.53
C THR A 207 25.13 -10.36 -4.80
#